data_AF-A0A212C303-F1
#
_entry.id   AF-A0A212C303-F1
#
_cell.length_a   1.000
_cell.length_b   1.000
_cell.length_c   1.000
_cell.angle_alpha   90.00
_cell.angle_beta   90.00
_cell.angle_gamma   90.00
#
_symmetry.space_group_name_H-M   'P 1'
#
loop_
_entity.id
_entity.type
_entity.pdbx_description
1 polymer ?
#
loop_
_entity_poly.entity_id
_entity_poly.type
_entity_poly.pdbx_seq_one_letter_code
_entity_poly.pdbx_strand_id
1 'polypeptide(L)'
;MLKQILSEMYIDPDLLAELNEEQKQILFFKMREEQIRRWKEREAAMEKQESLPVKPRPKKDNSKSVHWKLGADKEVWVWVMGEHHLDKPYDVICDEILAERARLKAEQETAELRRARWDSRARGGIQFLESSPF
;
A
#
# COMPACT_ATOMS: atom_id res chain seq x y z
N MET A 1 -25.08 28.00 -23.26
CA MET A 1 -23.83 28.41 -22.59
C MET A 1 -23.82 28.05 -21.10
N LEU A 2 -24.64 28.67 -20.23
CA LEU A 2 -24.61 28.37 -18.77
C LEU A 2 -24.80 26.89 -18.42
N LYS A 3 -25.72 26.20 -19.10
CA LYS A 3 -25.96 24.76 -18.92
C LYS A 3 -24.75 23.88 -19.25
N GLN A 4 -23.90 24.32 -20.18
CA GLN A 4 -22.72 23.58 -20.62
C GLN A 4 -21.58 23.71 -19.58
N ILE A 5 -21.38 24.91 -19.05
CA ILE A 5 -20.44 25.19 -17.95
C ILE A 5 -20.81 24.39 -16.68
N LEU A 6 -22.10 24.28 -16.36
CA LEU A 6 -22.54 23.50 -15.20
C LEU A 6 -22.33 21.99 -15.39
N SER A 7 -22.36 21.49 -16.64
CA SER A 7 -22.06 20.10 -16.96
C SER A 7 -20.56 19.83 -16.91
N GLU A 8 -19.75 20.71 -17.50
CA GLU A 8 -18.30 20.57 -17.62
C GLU A 8 -17.56 21.01 -16.34
N MET A 9 -18.22 21.76 -15.45
CA MET A 9 -17.65 22.41 -14.24
C MET A 9 -16.45 23.33 -14.54
N TYR A 10 -16.28 23.73 -15.79
CA TYR A 10 -15.17 24.55 -16.26
C TYR A 10 -15.71 25.75 -17.05
N ILE A 11 -15.10 26.90 -16.82
CA ILE A 11 -15.37 28.13 -17.55
C ILE A 11 -14.04 28.83 -17.84
N ASP A 12 -13.87 29.31 -19.07
CA ASP A 12 -12.69 30.10 -19.43
C ASP A 12 -12.66 31.42 -18.64
N PRO A 13 -11.49 31.83 -18.13
CA PRO A 13 -11.36 33.02 -17.28
C PRO A 13 -11.76 34.32 -18.00
N ASP A 14 -11.52 34.40 -19.31
CA ASP A 14 -11.86 35.57 -20.12
C ASP A 14 -13.39 35.72 -20.29
N LEU A 15 -14.10 34.61 -20.56
CA LEU A 15 -15.56 34.55 -20.61
C LEU A 15 -16.21 34.80 -19.24
N LEU A 16 -15.56 34.33 -18.17
CA LEU A 16 -16.01 34.63 -16.81
C LEU A 16 -15.86 36.13 -16.53
N ALA A 17 -14.80 36.79 -16.97
CA ALA A 17 -14.57 38.21 -16.72
C ALA A 17 -15.64 39.10 -17.37
N GLU A 18 -16.10 38.73 -18.56
CA GLU A 18 -17.17 39.42 -19.32
C GLU A 18 -18.57 39.29 -18.68
N LEU A 19 -18.79 38.30 -17.82
CA LEU A 19 -20.08 38.14 -17.12
C LEU A 19 -20.29 39.25 -16.08
N ASN A 20 -21.54 39.72 -15.98
CA ASN A 20 -21.94 40.69 -14.97
C ASN A 20 -21.86 40.07 -13.56
N GLU A 21 -21.69 40.88 -12.51
CA GLU A 21 -21.48 40.38 -11.14
C GLU A 21 -22.62 39.47 -10.65
N GLU A 22 -23.88 39.84 -10.91
CA GLU A 22 -25.04 38.99 -10.58
C GLU A 22 -24.99 37.62 -11.28
N GLN A 23 -24.53 37.59 -12.53
CA GLN A 23 -24.43 36.34 -13.30
C GLN A 23 -23.31 35.45 -12.77
N LYS A 24 -22.20 36.05 -12.32
CA LYS A 24 -21.10 35.34 -11.63
C LYS A 24 -21.58 34.73 -10.32
N GLN A 25 -22.29 35.50 -9.50
CA GLN A 25 -22.85 35.01 -8.24
C GLN A 25 -23.77 33.82 -8.47
N ILE A 26 -24.75 33.93 -9.39
CA ILE A 26 -25.66 32.84 -9.73
C ILE A 26 -24.91 31.61 -10.24
N LEU A 27 -23.89 31.81 -11.09
CA LEU A 27 -23.05 30.74 -11.62
C LEU A 27 -22.30 30.01 -10.51
N PHE A 28 -21.65 30.73 -9.58
CA PHE A 28 -20.92 30.12 -8.47
C PHE A 28 -21.84 29.34 -7.53
N PHE A 29 -23.02 29.87 -7.21
CA PHE A 29 -24.01 29.14 -6.42
C PHE A 29 -24.39 27.82 -7.09
N LYS A 30 -24.72 27.85 -8.39
CA LYS A 30 -25.11 26.66 -9.15
C LYS A 30 -23.95 25.66 -9.30
N MET A 31 -22.73 26.15 -9.50
CA MET A 31 -21.53 25.30 -9.52
C MET A 31 -21.28 24.65 -8.17
N ARG A 32 -21.47 25.39 -7.06
CA ARG A 32 -21.27 24.86 -5.71
C ARG A 32 -22.28 23.78 -5.37
N GLU A 33 -23.55 23.97 -5.73
CA GLU A 33 -24.59 22.94 -5.59
C GLU A 33 -24.21 21.66 -6.34
N GLU A 34 -23.73 21.80 -7.58
CA GLU A 34 -23.35 20.66 -8.42
C GLU A 34 -22.09 19.94 -7.89
N GLN A 35 -21.10 20.67 -7.38
CA GLN A 35 -19.95 20.08 -6.68
C GLN A 35 -20.40 19.25 -5.47
N ILE A 36 -21.32 19.81 -4.65
CA ILE A 36 -21.84 19.12 -3.46
C ILE A 36 -22.64 17.89 -3.87
N ARG A 37 -23.45 17.96 -4.93
CA ARG A 37 -24.21 16.81 -5.47
C ARG A 37 -23.27 15.70 -5.92
N ARG A 38 -22.28 16.01 -6.76
CA ARG A 38 -21.27 15.03 -7.25
C ARG A 38 -20.40 14.47 -6.12
N TRP A 39 -20.13 15.27 -5.10
CA TRP A 39 -19.40 14.81 -3.93
C TRP A 39 -20.25 13.84 -3.10
N LYS A 40 -21.50 14.21 -2.78
CA LYS A 40 -22.45 13.34 -2.06
C LYS A 40 -22.74 12.03 -2.80
N GLU A 41 -22.87 12.06 -4.13
CA GLU A 41 -23.05 10.86 -4.94
C GLU A 41 -21.83 9.94 -4.92
N ARG A 42 -20.62 10.52 -4.92
CA ARG A 42 -19.39 9.74 -4.77
C ARG A 42 -19.27 9.14 -3.38
N GLU A 43 -19.57 9.91 -2.33
CA GLU A 43 -19.58 9.40 -0.95
C GLU A 43 -20.61 8.28 -0.79
N ALA A 44 -21.85 8.45 -1.27
CA ALA A 44 -22.87 7.42 -1.22
C ALA A 44 -22.52 6.18 -2.07
N ALA A 45 -21.82 6.37 -3.20
CA ALA A 45 -21.32 5.25 -4.00
C ALA A 45 -20.20 4.49 -3.28
N MET A 46 -19.30 5.20 -2.59
CA MET A 46 -18.25 4.60 -1.76
C MET A 46 -18.85 3.86 -0.56
N GLU A 47 -19.79 4.45 0.16
CA GLU A 47 -20.52 3.81 1.27
C GLU A 47 -21.25 2.54 0.81
N LYS A 48 -21.91 2.60 -0.35
CA LYS A 48 -22.57 1.44 -0.95
C LYS A 48 -21.57 0.38 -1.41
N GLN A 49 -20.40 0.78 -1.92
CA GLN A 49 -19.34 -0.14 -2.34
C GLN A 49 -18.63 -0.78 -1.12
N GLU A 50 -18.57 -0.07 0.00
CA GLU A 50 -18.04 -0.55 1.29
C GLU A 50 -19.04 -1.48 2.01
N SER A 51 -20.35 -1.26 1.83
CA SER A 51 -21.41 -2.16 2.31
C SER A 51 -21.54 -3.46 1.50
N LEU A 52 -20.98 -3.50 0.29
CA LEU A 52 -20.96 -4.72 -0.51
C LEU A 52 -19.79 -5.58 -0.03
N PRO A 53 -20.01 -6.90 0.21
CA PRO A 53 -18.92 -7.80 0.53
C PRO A 53 -17.94 -7.79 -0.65
N VAL A 54 -16.79 -7.13 -0.44
CA VAL A 54 -15.72 -7.03 -1.42
C VAL A 54 -15.36 -8.46 -1.83
N LYS A 55 -15.66 -8.83 -3.09
CA LYS A 55 -15.15 -10.07 -3.67
C LYS A 55 -13.64 -10.11 -3.42
N PRO A 56 -13.10 -11.18 -2.82
CA PRO A 56 -11.68 -11.22 -2.48
C PRO A 56 -10.89 -11.07 -3.77
N ARG A 57 -10.17 -9.95 -3.91
CA ARG A 57 -9.23 -9.75 -5.01
C ARG A 57 -8.20 -10.89 -4.94
N PRO A 58 -7.76 -11.45 -6.09
CA PRO A 58 -6.78 -12.53 -6.10
C PRO A 58 -5.56 -12.10 -5.30
N LYS A 59 -5.18 -12.93 -4.33
CA LYS A 59 -4.09 -12.71 -3.39
C LYS A 59 -2.82 -12.39 -4.17
N LYS A 60 -2.43 -11.11 -4.17
CA LYS A 60 -1.04 -10.74 -4.43
C LYS A 60 -0.32 -11.05 -3.13
N ASP A 61 0.67 -11.95 -3.15
CA ASP A 61 1.40 -12.48 -1.98
C ASP A 61 2.12 -11.44 -1.09
N ASN A 62 1.86 -10.15 -1.31
CA ASN A 62 2.42 -9.05 -0.54
C ASN A 62 1.41 -7.94 -0.19
N SER A 63 0.10 -8.20 -0.24
CA SER A 63 -0.90 -7.21 0.22
C SER A 63 -1.02 -7.24 1.75
N LYS A 64 -0.05 -6.65 2.45
CA LYS A 64 -0.21 -6.30 3.86
C LYS A 64 -1.30 -5.23 3.95
N SER A 65 -2.51 -5.60 4.35
CA SER A 65 -3.62 -4.66 4.58
C SER A 65 -3.64 -4.23 6.04
N VAL A 66 -3.67 -2.92 6.26
CA VAL A 66 -3.78 -2.32 7.59
C VAL A 66 -5.25 -2.27 7.94
N HIS A 67 -5.65 -2.98 8.99
CA HIS A 67 -7.00 -2.93 9.54
C HIS A 67 -6.95 -2.19 10.88
N TRP A 68 -7.79 -1.17 11.02
CA TRP A 68 -7.93 -0.43 12.26
C TRP A 68 -8.71 -1.28 13.27
N LYS A 69 -8.21 -1.40 14.50
CA LYS A 69 -8.94 -2.04 15.58
C LYS A 69 -9.88 -1.03 16.22
N LEU A 70 -11.13 -1.42 16.43
CA LEU A 70 -12.09 -0.61 17.17
C LEU A 70 -12.05 -0.99 18.65
N GLY A 71 -12.12 0.01 19.52
CA GLY A 71 -12.28 -0.14 20.96
C GLY A 71 -13.70 -0.59 21.34
N ALA A 72 -13.92 -0.85 22.63
CA ALA A 72 -15.23 -1.26 23.16
C ALA A 72 -16.31 -0.16 23.00
N ASP A 73 -15.87 1.10 22.87
CA ASP A 73 -16.64 2.31 22.59
C ASP A 73 -16.99 2.49 21.10
N LYS A 74 -16.52 1.59 20.22
CA LYS A 74 -16.57 1.70 18.76
C LYS A 74 -15.73 2.85 18.19
N GLU A 75 -14.79 3.40 18.96
CA GLU A 75 -13.81 4.36 18.46
C GLU A 75 -12.52 3.65 18.03
N VAL A 76 -11.66 4.34 17.27
CA VAL A 76 -10.41 3.75 16.77
C VAL A 76 -9.42 3.60 17.93
N TRP A 77 -8.96 2.37 18.16
CA TRP A 77 -7.94 2.09 19.16
C TRP A 77 -6.55 2.02 18.54
N VAL A 78 -5.60 2.77 19.11
CA VAL A 78 -4.20 2.81 18.69
C VAL A 78 -3.34 2.26 19.82
N TRP A 79 -2.48 1.30 19.49
CA TRP A 79 -1.44 0.81 20.39
C TRP A 79 -0.07 1.14 19.82
N VAL A 80 0.76 1.76 20.65
CA VAL A 80 2.13 2.11 20.33
C VAL A 80 3.04 1.02 20.88
N MET A 81 3.69 0.28 19.99
CA MET A 81 4.64 -0.78 20.36
C MET A 81 5.73 -0.21 21.27
N GLY A 82 5.89 -0.78 22.46
CA GLY A 82 6.97 -0.43 23.40
C GLY A 82 6.70 0.79 24.29
N GLU A 83 5.50 1.37 24.26
CA GLU A 83 5.09 2.43 25.20
C GLU A 83 4.54 1.84 26.52
N HIS A 84 4.00 0.62 26.49
CA HIS A 84 3.48 -0.03 27.69
C HIS A 84 4.62 -0.62 28.55
N HIS A 85 4.49 -0.53 29.87
CA HIS A 85 5.51 -0.92 30.85
C HIS A 85 5.88 -2.42 30.86
N LEU A 86 5.06 -3.28 30.25
CA LEU A 86 5.36 -4.72 30.09
C LEU A 86 5.91 -5.07 28.71
N ASP A 87 5.93 -4.11 27.78
CA ASP A 87 6.37 -4.36 26.42
C ASP A 87 7.86 -4.05 26.29
N LYS A 88 8.54 -4.80 25.41
CA LYS A 88 9.90 -4.46 25.03
C LYS A 88 9.90 -3.11 24.30
N PRO A 89 10.91 -2.25 24.52
CA PRO A 89 11.04 -1.03 23.74
C PRO A 89 11.16 -1.37 22.25
N TYR A 90 10.64 -0.49 21.40
CA TYR A 90 10.64 -0.68 19.95
C TYR A 90 12.05 -0.96 19.41
N ASP A 91 13.05 -0.22 19.88
CA ASP A 91 14.43 -0.35 19.43
C ASP A 91 14.98 -1.77 19.66
N VAL A 92 14.68 -2.35 20.84
CA VAL A 92 15.11 -3.72 21.18
C VAL A 92 14.44 -4.75 20.27
N ILE A 93 13.15 -4.56 19.94
CA ILE A 93 12.43 -5.44 19.02
C ILE A 93 13.06 -5.37 17.61
N CYS A 94 13.40 -4.16 17.16
CA CYS A 94 14.06 -3.96 15.87
C CYS A 94 15.43 -4.64 15.81
N ASP A 95 16.24 -4.49 16.85
CA ASP A 95 17.56 -5.10 16.94
C ASP A 95 17.48 -6.63 16.91
N GLU A 96 16.54 -7.22 17.65
CA GLU A 96 16.30 -8.67 17.64
C GLU A 96 15.92 -9.17 16.24
N ILE A 97 15.04 -8.46 15.53
CA ILE A 97 14.63 -8.82 14.16
C ILE A 97 15.81 -8.73 13.19
N LEU A 98 16.64 -7.70 13.31
CA LEU A 98 17.82 -7.52 12.47
C LEU A 98 18.86 -8.62 12.71
N ALA A 99 19.12 -8.94 13.98
CA ALA A 99 20.04 -9.99 14.38
C ALA A 99 19.59 -11.36 13.86
N GLU A 100 18.30 -11.69 13.97
CA GLU A 100 17.77 -12.96 13.48
C GLU A 100 17.88 -13.07 11.95
N ARG A 101 17.58 -12.00 11.23
CA ARG A 101 17.78 -11.96 9.76
C ARG A 101 19.23 -12.14 9.37
N ALA A 102 20.16 -11.52 10.10
CA ALA A 102 21.59 -11.66 9.85
C ALA A 102 22.05 -13.10 10.08
N ARG A 103 21.56 -13.76 11.13
CA ARG A 103 21.84 -15.18 11.42
C ARG A 103 21.35 -16.10 10.31
N LEU A 104 20.08 -15.97 9.93
CA LEU A 104 19.50 -16.77 8.85
C LEU A 104 20.26 -16.61 7.54
N LYS A 105 20.69 -15.38 7.22
CA LYS A 105 21.48 -15.11 6.04
C LYS A 105 22.87 -15.77 6.10
N ALA A 106 23.56 -15.66 7.23
CA ALA A 106 24.86 -16.32 7.43
C ALA A 106 24.73 -17.85 7.33
N GLU A 107 23.68 -18.44 7.88
CA GLU A 107 23.41 -19.88 7.75
C GLU A 107 23.18 -20.30 6.30
N GLN A 108 22.39 -19.53 5.54
CA GLN A 108 22.18 -19.76 4.11
C GLN A 108 23.50 -19.69 3.33
N GLU A 109 24.29 -18.64 3.53
CA GLU A 109 25.59 -18.47 2.87
C GLU A 109 26.55 -19.63 3.22
N THR A 110 26.61 -20.05 4.49
CA THR A 110 27.45 -21.21 4.87
C THR A 110 26.94 -22.51 4.26
N ALA A 111 25.62 -22.70 4.13
CA ALA A 111 25.03 -23.87 3.49
C ALA A 111 25.33 -23.90 1.99
N GLU A 112 25.24 -22.75 1.31
CA GLU A 112 25.60 -22.59 -0.09
C GLU A 112 27.09 -22.83 -0.33
N LEU A 113 27.96 -22.27 0.50
CA LEU A 113 29.41 -22.53 0.44
C LEU A 113 29.73 -24.01 0.65
N ARG A 114 29.07 -24.66 1.62
CA ARG A 114 29.21 -26.12 1.81
C ARG A 114 28.74 -26.87 0.57
N ARG A 115 27.60 -26.52 0.00
CA ARG A 115 27.07 -27.15 -1.22
C ARG A 115 28.00 -26.96 -2.42
N ALA A 116 28.49 -25.74 -2.66
CA ALA A 116 29.45 -25.44 -3.72
C ALA A 116 30.77 -26.20 -3.54
N ARG A 117 31.24 -26.37 -2.29
CA ARG A 117 32.41 -27.20 -1.95
C ARG A 117 32.15 -28.67 -2.25
N TRP A 118 30.99 -29.20 -1.90
CA TRP A 118 30.58 -30.58 -2.23
C TRP A 118 30.48 -30.80 -3.73
N ASP A 119 29.82 -29.89 -4.45
CA ASP A 119 29.66 -29.95 -5.91
C ASP A 119 31.02 -29.86 -6.64
N SER A 120 31.92 -29.00 -6.16
CA SER A 120 33.26 -28.88 -6.73
C SER A 120 34.13 -30.11 -6.44
N ARG A 121 33.97 -30.73 -5.27
CA ARG A 121 34.64 -32.00 -4.93
C ARG A 121 34.09 -33.16 -5.75
N ALA A 122 32.78 -33.21 -5.99
CA ALA A 122 32.15 -34.20 -6.87
C ALA A 122 32.63 -34.06 -8.32
N ARG A 123 32.73 -32.82 -8.83
CA ARG A 123 33.29 -32.54 -10.18
C ARG A 123 34.77 -32.88 -10.30
N GLY A 124 35.58 -32.59 -9.27
CA GLY A 124 37.01 -32.95 -9.24
C GLY A 124 37.28 -34.46 -9.10
N GLY A 125 36.34 -35.23 -8.53
CA GLY A 125 36.42 -36.69 -8.44
C GLY A 125 36.16 -37.42 -9.77
N ILE A 126 35.49 -36.77 -10.73
CA ILE A 126 35.24 -37.34 -12.07
C ILE A 126 36.49 -37.23 -12.96
N GLN A 127 37.38 -36.27 -12.71
CA GLN A 127 38.62 -36.10 -13.49
C GLN A 127 39.70 -37.16 -13.20
N PHE A 128 39.59 -37.91 -12.08
CA PHE A 128 40.57 -38.95 -11.73
C PHE A 128 40.25 -40.34 -12.31
N LEU A 129 39.05 -40.58 -12.86
CA LEU A 129 38.68 -41.88 -13.44
C LEU A 129 38.81 -41.96 -14.97
N GLU A 130 39.02 -40.85 -15.68
CA GLU A 130 39.20 -40.84 -17.14
C GLU A 130 40.68 -40.78 -17.60
N SER A 131 41.64 -40.74 -16.67
CA SER A 131 43.08 -40.74 -16.97
C SER A 131 43.77 -42.04 -16.54
N SER A 132 43.19 -43.20 -16.88
CA SER A 132 43.91 -44.48 -16.84
C SER A 132 43.94 -45.09 -18.24
N PRO A 133 45.02 -44.88 -19.01
CA PRO A 133 45.27 -45.69 -20.19
C PRO A 133 45.95 -46.98 -19.75
N PHE A 134 45.30 -48.12 -20.05
CA PHE A 134 45.86 -49.48 -20.15
C PHE A 134 46.81 -49.99 -19.05
#